data_AF-A0A929SSN7-F1
#
_entry.id   AF-A0A929SSN7-F1
#
_cell.length_a   1.000
_cell.length_b   1.000
_cell.length_c   1.000
_cell.angle_alpha   90.00
_cell.angle_beta   90.00
_cell.angle_gamma   90.00
#
_symmetry.space_group_name_H-M   'P 1'
#
loop_
_entity.id
_entity.type
_entity.pdbx_description
1 polymer ?
#
loop_
_entity_poly.entity_id
_entity_poly.type
_entity_poly.pdbx_seq_one_letter_code
_entity_poly.pdbx_strand_id
1 'polypeptide(L)'
;MIPENVRIIEYRVSENRNVFLRKIKNILNRIVFYLKYNKKYDSSICFATYSIPGMIQTDIASNNRSIWMHRRVFRYTSEVKKNI
;
A
#
# COMPACT_ATOMS: atom_id res chain seq x y z
N MET A 1 -19.17 6.89 -13.57
CA MET A 1 -19.86 6.71 -12.28
C MET A 1 -19.33 5.46 -11.60
N ILE A 2 -19.24 5.46 -10.28
CA ILE A 2 -18.78 4.30 -9.50
C ILE A 2 -20.01 3.44 -9.18
N PRO A 3 -19.99 2.12 -9.42
CA PRO A 3 -21.11 1.24 -9.11
C PRO A 3 -21.46 1.24 -7.62
N GLU A 4 -22.75 1.06 -7.28
CA GLU A 4 -23.24 1.10 -5.88
C GLU A 4 -22.64 0.00 -4.99
N ASN A 5 -22.28 -1.14 -5.58
CA ASN A 5 -21.65 -2.26 -4.87
C ASN A 5 -20.14 -2.03 -4.60
N VAL A 6 -19.57 -0.91 -5.06
CA VAL A 6 -18.16 -0.58 -4.84
C VAL A 6 -18.02 0.35 -3.64
N ARG A 7 -17.39 -0.16 -2.58
CA ARG A 7 -17.03 0.64 -1.41
C ARG A 7 -15.66 1.26 -1.59
N ILE A 8 -15.60 2.59 -1.50
CA ILE A 8 -14.34 3.34 -1.51
C ILE A 8 -13.84 3.55 -0.09
N ILE A 9 -12.55 3.28 0.13
CA ILE A 9 -11.88 3.47 1.41
C ILE A 9 -10.63 4.30 1.15
N GLU A 10 -10.53 5.46 1.79
CA GLU A 10 -9.39 6.34 1.63
C GLU A 10 -8.28 5.98 2.63
N TYR A 11 -7.04 5.90 2.13
CA TYR A 11 -5.83 5.82 2.95
C TYR A 11 -4.98 7.06 2.69
N ARG A 12 -4.97 8.01 3.63
CA ARG A 12 -4.24 9.28 3.50
C ARG A 12 -2.99 9.31 4.35
N VAL A 13 -1.90 9.82 3.77
CA VAL A 13 -0.66 10.12 4.50
C VAL A 13 -0.80 11.45 5.25
N SER A 14 -0.15 11.54 6.40
CA SER A 14 -0.10 12.77 7.19
C SER A 14 0.67 13.85 6.45
N GLU A 15 0.11 15.06 6.42
CA GLU A 15 0.72 16.28 5.87
C GLU A 15 1.33 17.16 6.97
N ASN A 16 1.46 16.65 8.20
CA ASN A 16 2.00 17.42 9.31
C ASN A 16 3.39 17.97 8.96
N ARG A 17 3.58 19.28 9.14
CA ARG A 17 4.85 19.99 8.85
C ARG A 17 6.02 19.39 9.64
N ASN A 18 5.78 18.98 10.89
CA ASN A 18 6.80 18.31 11.70
C ASN A 18 7.05 16.88 11.18
N VAL A 19 8.26 16.65 10.67
CA VAL A 19 8.68 15.39 10.05
C VAL A 19 8.57 14.21 11.00
N PHE A 20 8.90 14.38 12.28
CA PHE A 20 8.87 13.31 13.27
C PHE A 20 7.44 12.87 13.55
N LEU A 21 6.55 13.83 13.85
CA LEU A 21 5.12 13.56 14.06
C LEU A 21 4.46 12.98 12.80
N ARG A 22 4.86 13.45 11.62
CA ARG A 22 4.38 12.91 10.33
C ARG A 22 4.74 11.43 10.18
N LYS A 23 5.99 11.05 10.47
CA LYS A 23 6.43 9.64 10.41
C LYS A 23 5.67 8.76 11.40
N ILE A 24 5.52 9.19 12.65
CA ILE A 24 4.78 8.45 13.68
C ILE A 24 3.33 8.22 13.22
N LYS A 25 2.64 9.29 12.81
CA LYS A 25 1.23 9.18 12.36
C LYS A 25 1.09 8.24 11.16
N ASN A 26 2.03 8.28 10.22
CA ASN A 26 2.02 7.39 9.06
C ASN A 26 2.27 5.92 9.43
N ILE A 27 3.15 5.64 10.41
CA ILE A 27 3.37 4.29 10.92
C ILE A 27 2.11 3.76 11.61
N LEU A 28 1.47 4.58 12.47
CA LEU A 28 0.22 4.22 13.13
C LEU A 28 -0.89 3.92 12.13
N ASN A 29 -1.07 4.78 11.11
CA ASN A 29 -2.05 4.54 10.04
C ASN A 29 -1.79 3.20 9.33
N ARG A 30 -0.51 2.87 9.08
CA ARG A 30 -0.14 1.60 8.45
C ARG A 30 -0.45 0.39 9.34
N ILE A 31 -0.19 0.49 10.64
CA ILE A 31 -0.53 -0.55 11.62
C ILE A 31 -2.04 -0.76 11.68
N VAL A 32 -2.82 0.31 11.77
CA VAL A 32 -4.29 0.22 11.78
C VAL A 32 -4.81 -0.41 10.49
N PHE A 33 -4.25 -0.04 9.34
CA PHE A 33 -4.63 -0.66 8.07
C PHE A 33 -4.29 -2.15 8.02
N TYR A 34 -3.09 -2.52 8.47
CA TYR A 34 -2.68 -3.92 8.58
C TYR A 34 -3.67 -4.71 9.43
N LEU A 35 -3.95 -4.27 10.66
CA LEU A 35 -4.86 -4.98 11.56
C LEU A 35 -6.27 -5.12 10.98
N LYS A 36 -6.74 -4.12 10.22
CA LYS A 36 -8.11 -4.10 9.69
C LYS A 36 -8.30 -4.89 8.39
N TYR A 37 -7.28 -4.98 7.55
CA TYR A 37 -7.40 -5.48 6.19
C TYR A 37 -6.42 -6.60 5.85
N ASN A 38 -5.54 -7.03 6.76
CA ASN A 38 -4.62 -8.11 6.51
C ASN A 38 -5.37 -9.39 6.09
N LYS A 39 -5.08 -9.83 4.86
CA LYS A 39 -5.66 -11.03 4.22
C LYS A 39 -7.19 -11.09 4.25
N LYS A 40 -7.83 -9.93 4.26
CA LYS A 40 -9.29 -9.83 4.37
C LYS A 40 -10.02 -10.11 3.06
N TYR A 41 -9.36 -9.89 1.92
CA TYR A 41 -9.99 -9.97 0.60
C TYR A 41 -9.49 -11.17 -0.20
N ASP A 42 -10.35 -11.71 -1.05
CA ASP A 42 -10.02 -12.86 -1.91
C ASP A 42 -8.93 -12.54 -2.93
N SER A 43 -8.88 -11.29 -3.40
CA SER A 43 -7.83 -10.79 -4.27
C SER A 43 -7.52 -9.32 -4.01
N SER A 44 -6.34 -8.88 -4.40
CA SER A 44 -5.95 -7.47 -4.38
C SER A 44 -5.18 -7.10 -5.64
N ILE A 45 -5.52 -5.96 -6.24
CA ILE A 45 -4.95 -5.54 -7.52
C ILE A 45 -4.39 -4.13 -7.38
N CYS A 46 -3.17 -3.91 -7.87
CA CYS A 46 -2.53 -2.60 -7.84
C CYS A 46 -1.83 -2.27 -9.14
N PHE A 47 -2.14 -1.09 -9.63
CA PHE A 47 -1.48 -0.47 -10.76
C PHE A 47 -0.53 0.61 -10.23
N ALA A 48 0.68 0.21 -9.86
CA ALA A 48 1.68 1.07 -9.23
C ALA A 48 2.78 1.45 -10.23
N THR A 49 2.53 2.49 -11.03
CA THR A 49 3.56 3.04 -11.92
C THR A 49 4.72 3.67 -11.13
N TYR A 50 4.45 4.26 -9.95
CA TYR A 50 5.47 4.91 -9.11
C TYR A 50 5.27 4.76 -7.59
N SER A 51 4.25 4.00 -7.14
CA SER A 51 3.81 4.04 -5.73
C SER A 51 4.11 2.75 -4.96
N ILE A 52 5.21 2.77 -4.19
CA ILE A 52 5.54 1.72 -3.20
C ILE A 52 4.42 1.56 -2.14
N PRO A 53 3.78 2.62 -1.61
CA PRO A 53 2.69 2.47 -0.65
C PRO A 53 1.52 1.63 -1.16
N GLY A 54 1.13 1.80 -2.43
CA GLY A 54 0.05 1.02 -3.05
C GLY A 54 0.39 -0.46 -3.13
N MET A 55 1.64 -0.80 -3.47
CA MET A 55 2.12 -2.19 -3.43
C MET A 55 1.98 -2.79 -2.04
N ILE A 56 2.44 -2.09 -1.00
CA ILE A 56 2.41 -2.61 0.39
C ILE A 56 0.96 -2.85 0.84
N GLN A 57 0.05 -1.92 0.57
CA GLN A 57 -1.36 -2.09 0.91
C GLN A 57 -1.97 -3.32 0.22
N THR A 58 -1.59 -3.53 -1.04
CA THR A 58 -2.06 -4.67 -1.85
C THR A 58 -1.53 -5.99 -1.33
N ASP A 59 -0.26 -6.02 -0.93
CA ASP A 59 0.38 -7.18 -0.31
C ASP A 59 -0.27 -7.56 1.03
N ILE A 60 -0.64 -6.55 1.84
CA ILE A 60 -1.36 -6.74 3.09
C ILE A 60 -2.78 -7.27 2.83
N ALA A 61 -3.49 -6.69 1.87
CA ALA A 61 -4.92 -6.92 1.66
C ALA A 61 -5.29 -8.38 1.29
N SER A 62 -4.44 -9.10 0.57
CA SER A 62 -4.72 -10.47 0.11
C SER A 62 -3.44 -11.30 -0.09
N ASN A 63 -3.59 -12.63 -0.10
CA ASN A 63 -2.55 -13.55 -0.57
C ASN A 63 -2.54 -13.67 -2.10
N ASN A 64 -3.70 -13.52 -2.76
CA ASN A 64 -3.83 -13.58 -4.20
C ASN A 64 -3.76 -12.15 -4.78
N ARG A 65 -2.53 -11.65 -4.92
CA ARG A 65 -2.27 -10.27 -5.32
C ARG A 65 -1.74 -10.16 -6.74
N SER A 66 -2.23 -9.19 -7.50
CA SER A 66 -1.71 -8.83 -8.82
C SER A 66 -1.19 -7.39 -8.78
N ILE A 67 0.12 -7.22 -8.88
CA ILE A 67 0.76 -5.90 -8.81
C ILE A 67 1.44 -5.61 -10.15
N TRP A 68 0.92 -4.64 -10.88
CA TRP A 68 1.50 -4.15 -12.11
C TRP A 68 2.40 -2.95 -11.81
N MET A 69 3.67 -3.08 -12.16
CA MET A 69 4.71 -2.11 -11.80
C MET A 69 5.47 -1.62 -13.00
N HIS A 70 5.83 -0.34 -12.98
CA HIS A 70 6.81 0.17 -13.94
C HIS A 70 8.19 -0.41 -13.63
N ARG A 71 8.93 -0.80 -14.68
CA ARG A 71 10.22 -1.52 -14.62
C ARG A 71 11.25 -0.90 -13.67
N ARG A 72 11.26 0.44 -13.55
CA ARG A 72 12.19 1.18 -12.67
C ARG A 72 11.90 0.93 -11.18
N VAL A 73 10.63 0.92 -10.77
CA VAL A 73 10.21 0.63 -9.40
C VAL A 73 10.51 -0.84 -9.06
N PHE A 74 10.23 -1.74 -10.00
CA PHE A 74 10.52 -3.16 -9.85
C PHE A 74 11.99 -3.43 -9.54
N ARG A 75 12.93 -2.85 -10.31
CA ARG A 75 14.39 -2.98 -10.07
C ARG A 75 14.79 -2.54 -8.67
N TYR A 76 14.36 -1.34 -8.25
CA TYR A 76 14.69 -0.82 -6.92
C TYR A 76 14.22 -1.76 -5.80
N THR A 77 12.99 -2.28 -5.90
CA THR A 77 12.45 -3.20 -4.89
C THR A 77 13.10 -4.59 -4.89
N SER A 78 13.59 -5.07 -6.03
CA SER A 78 14.24 -6.38 -6.15
C SER A 78 15.71 -6.35 -5.72
N GLU A 79 16.40 -5.23 -5.91
CA GLU A 79 17.76 -5.00 -5.40
C GLU A 79 17.78 -4.90 -3.87
N VAL A 80 16.81 -4.20 -3.26
CA VAL A 80 16.68 -4.11 -1.80
C VAL A 80 16.43 -5.50 -1.16
N LYS A 81 15.65 -6.37 -1.80
CA LYS A 81 15.43 -7.75 -1.33
C LYS A 81 16.66 -8.65 -1.43
N LYS A 82 17.66 -8.30 -2.25
CA LYS A 82 18.90 -9.07 -2.40
C LYS A 82 19.94 -8.75 -1.32
N ASN A 83 19.81 -7.61 -0.65
CA ASN A 83 20.75 -7.08 0.34
C ASN A 83 20.22 -7.22 1.78
N ILE A 84 19.21 -8.08 1.98
CA ILE A 84 18.68 -8.55 3.27
C ILE A 84 18.80 -10.07 3.24
#